data_AF-A0AAX3F0F7-F1
#
_entry.id   AF-A0AAX3F0F7-F1
#
_cell.length_a   1.000
_cell.length_b   1.000
_cell.length_c   1.000
_cell.angle_alpha   90.00
_cell.angle_beta   90.00
_cell.angle_gamma   90.00
#
_symmetry.space_group_name_H-M   'P 1'
#
loop_
_entity.id
_entity.type
_entity.pdbx_description
1 polymer ?
#
loop_
_entity_poly.entity_id
_entity_poly.type
_entity_poly.pdbx_seq_one_letter_code
_entity_poly.pdbx_strand_id
1 'polypeptide(L)'
;MRFGFLARNLNDTRYATKVFRDQLNNYSKHHSKDDENKLFKVVCMNGSITSFLRKSMWRKNEEQVYRFNFWKKDRDQFFHHAVDASIIAIFSLLTKTLYNKLRVYESYDVQRREDGVYLINKETGEVKKADKDYWKDQHNFLKIRENAIEIKNILNNVDFQNQVRYSRKVNTKLNTKLFNETIYGVKEFENNFYKLEKVNLFSEKIRKFILEDLNEESEKNKKNENGSRKRILTEKYIVDEILQILENEEFKDSKSDIKTLNKYMDSLPSKFSEFFSQDFINKCKKENSLILTFDAIKHNDAKKVIKIKNLKFFREDATLKNKQAVHKDSKNQIKSFYESYKCVGFIWLKNKNDLKEKIFVPINSRVIHFGDKDKNIFDFDSYNKEKLLNEINLKRLENKKFNSINEIEFVKFVKPSALLLNFKDQQIYYISTLRSSTLEAEIKLINKKMDKREYVSMEKITNPDEYKIIEHVNPLGINLNWTKKLENNN
;
A
#
# COMPACT_ATOMS: atom_id res chain seq x y z
N MET A 1 -13.10 -9.98 -1.78
CA MET A 1 -11.99 -9.36 -1.00
C MET A 1 -12.37 -8.07 -0.28
N ARG A 2 -13.08 -7.11 -0.91
CA ARG A 2 -13.39 -5.79 -0.32
C ARG A 2 -14.29 -5.85 0.94
N PHE A 3 -15.31 -6.71 0.94
CA PHE A 3 -16.22 -6.87 2.09
C PHE A 3 -15.55 -7.47 3.33
N GLY A 4 -14.68 -8.47 3.19
CA GLY A 4 -13.95 -9.06 4.32
C GLY A 4 -12.97 -8.07 4.99
N PHE A 5 -12.32 -7.21 4.20
CA PHE A 5 -11.45 -6.16 4.73
C PHE A 5 -12.25 -5.10 5.52
N LEU A 6 -13.41 -4.70 5.01
CA LEU A 6 -14.30 -3.73 5.69
C LEU A 6 -14.87 -4.30 7.00
N ALA A 7 -15.30 -5.57 6.99
CA ALA A 7 -15.85 -6.23 8.17
C ALA A 7 -14.79 -6.37 9.29
N ARG A 8 -13.55 -6.74 8.93
CA ARG A 8 -12.43 -6.82 9.89
C ARG A 8 -12.13 -5.47 10.54
N ASN A 9 -11.99 -4.42 9.74
CA ASN A 9 -11.70 -3.07 10.26
C ASN A 9 -12.80 -2.58 11.22
N LEU A 10 -14.06 -2.88 10.93
CA LEU A 10 -15.18 -2.51 11.81
C LEU A 10 -15.13 -3.25 13.15
N ASN A 11 -14.85 -4.56 13.12
CA ASN A 11 -14.73 -5.37 14.34
C ASN A 11 -13.54 -4.92 15.20
N ASP A 12 -12.38 -4.68 14.59
CA ASP A 12 -11.17 -4.19 15.28
C ASP A 12 -11.45 -2.82 15.94
N THR A 13 -12.16 -1.92 15.24
CA THR A 13 -12.53 -0.60 15.77
C THR A 13 -13.50 -0.69 16.95
N ARG A 14 -14.49 -1.59 16.88
CA ARG A 14 -15.44 -1.86 17.98
C ARG A 14 -14.72 -2.41 19.20
N TYR A 15 -13.83 -3.38 18.99
CA TYR A 15 -13.04 -3.97 20.06
C TYR A 15 -12.13 -2.93 20.73
N ALA A 16 -11.37 -2.17 19.95
CA ALA A 16 -10.49 -1.12 20.46
C ALA A 16 -11.24 -0.07 21.29
N THR A 17 -12.39 0.40 20.81
CA THR A 17 -13.23 1.36 21.54
C THR A 17 -13.73 0.79 22.87
N LYS A 18 -14.16 -0.47 22.91
CA LYS A 18 -14.66 -1.14 24.12
C LYS A 18 -13.56 -1.28 25.17
N VAL A 19 -12.39 -1.77 24.76
CA VAL A 19 -11.22 -1.91 25.65
C VAL A 19 -10.78 -0.55 26.19
N PHE A 20 -10.68 0.48 25.34
CA PHE A 20 -10.29 1.82 25.76
C PHE A 20 -11.26 2.41 26.79
N ARG A 21 -12.57 2.29 26.57
CA ARG A 21 -13.61 2.69 27.53
C ARG A 21 -13.45 1.99 28.88
N ASP A 22 -13.25 0.68 28.86
CA ASP A 22 -13.17 -0.12 30.08
C ASP A 22 -11.92 0.24 30.88
N GLN A 23 -10.79 0.45 30.20
CA GLN A 23 -9.55 0.94 30.80
C GLN A 23 -9.71 2.33 31.42
N LEU A 24 -10.35 3.26 30.72
CA LEU A 24 -10.61 4.61 31.27
C LEU A 24 -11.53 4.58 32.48
N ASN A 25 -12.58 3.76 32.47
CA ASN A 25 -13.46 3.59 33.63
C ASN A 25 -12.72 2.97 34.82
N ASN A 26 -11.88 1.97 34.58
CA ASN A 26 -11.08 1.34 35.62
C ASN A 26 -10.08 2.34 36.19
N TYR A 27 -9.33 3.05 35.35
CA TYR A 27 -8.40 4.08 35.78
C TYR A 27 -9.08 5.13 36.64
N SER A 28 -10.22 5.66 36.18
CA SER A 28 -11.00 6.69 36.88
C SER A 28 -11.50 6.27 38.26
N LYS A 29 -11.87 5.00 38.43
CA LYS A 29 -12.29 4.43 39.72
C LYS A 29 -11.13 4.28 40.70
N HIS A 30 -9.99 3.75 40.24
CA HIS A 30 -8.87 3.40 41.14
C HIS A 30 -7.94 4.57 41.47
N HIS A 31 -8.12 5.72 40.80
CA HIS A 31 -7.33 6.94 41.04
C HIS A 31 -8.19 8.11 41.54
N SER A 32 -9.41 7.83 41.99
CA SER A 32 -10.17 8.83 42.73
C SER A 32 -9.56 8.99 44.12
N LYS A 33 -9.50 10.24 44.61
CA LYS A 33 -9.09 10.53 46.00
C LYS A 33 -10.22 10.29 47.01
N ASP A 34 -11.46 10.21 46.52
CA ASP A 34 -12.64 9.91 47.32
C ASP A 34 -13.18 8.53 46.88
N ASP A 35 -13.31 7.59 47.82
CA ASP A 35 -13.78 6.21 47.56
C ASP A 35 -15.18 6.15 46.93
N GLU A 36 -15.96 7.22 47.04
CA GLU A 36 -17.32 7.31 46.52
C GLU A 36 -17.44 7.96 45.13
N ASN A 37 -16.36 8.61 44.63
CA ASN A 37 -16.40 9.33 43.37
C ASN A 37 -15.46 8.75 42.31
N LYS A 38 -15.75 9.04 41.04
CA LYS A 38 -14.87 8.75 39.91
C LYS A 38 -14.06 9.99 39.58
N LEU A 39 -12.77 9.85 39.25
CA LEU A 39 -11.91 10.97 38.82
C LEU A 39 -12.48 11.72 37.61
N PHE A 40 -13.07 10.98 36.66
CA PHE A 40 -13.78 11.53 35.51
C PHE A 40 -14.86 10.58 35.00
N LYS A 41 -15.86 11.12 34.31
CA LYS A 41 -16.94 10.34 33.67
C LYS A 41 -16.54 9.93 32.25
N VAL A 42 -16.81 8.68 31.90
CA VAL A 42 -16.58 8.14 30.55
C VAL A 42 -17.92 8.00 29.85
N VAL A 43 -18.11 8.73 28.76
CA VAL A 43 -19.30 8.66 27.91
C VAL A 43 -18.91 8.05 26.56
N CYS A 44 -19.74 7.13 26.06
CA CYS A 44 -19.55 6.52 24.75
C CYS A 44 -20.69 6.90 23.83
N MET A 45 -20.36 7.12 22.56
CA MET A 45 -21.32 7.46 21.52
C MET A 45 -21.10 6.55 20.31
N ASN A 46 -22.20 6.04 19.76
CA ASN A 46 -22.17 5.27 18.51
C ASN A 46 -21.98 6.19 17.31
N GLY A 47 -21.21 5.75 16.31
CA GLY A 47 -20.96 6.55 15.10
C GLY A 47 -22.21 6.88 14.28
N SER A 48 -23.30 6.10 14.44
CA SER A 48 -24.61 6.42 13.84
C SER A 48 -25.22 7.71 14.41
N ILE A 49 -25.01 7.98 15.70
CA ILE A 49 -25.47 9.22 16.35
C ILE A 49 -24.67 10.41 15.83
N THR A 50 -23.35 10.29 15.75
CA THR A 50 -22.49 11.35 15.19
C THR A 50 -22.84 11.63 13.71
N SER A 51 -23.15 10.58 12.94
CA SER A 51 -23.65 10.70 11.56
C SER A 51 -25.00 11.43 11.51
N PHE A 52 -25.95 11.06 12.39
CA PHE A 52 -27.26 11.72 12.48
C PHE A 52 -27.14 13.20 12.85
N LEU A 53 -26.26 13.55 13.80
CA LEU A 53 -25.95 14.93 14.17
C LEU A 53 -25.45 15.72 12.95
N ARG A 54 -24.47 15.18 12.20
CA ARG A 54 -23.96 15.84 10.98
C ARG A 54 -25.03 16.05 9.92
N LYS A 55 -25.91 15.06 9.69
CA LYS A 55 -27.05 15.19 8.77
C LYS A 55 -28.04 16.24 9.26
N SER A 56 -28.27 16.34 10.56
CA SER A 56 -29.20 17.29 11.17
C SER A 56 -28.71 18.75 11.11
N MET A 57 -27.40 18.96 10.97
CA MET A 57 -26.80 20.29 10.72
C MET A 57 -27.00 20.77 9.28
N TRP A 58 -27.37 19.87 8.35
CA TRP A 58 -27.63 20.18 6.95
C TRP A 58 -29.05 20.73 6.77
N ARG A 59 -29.16 21.92 6.17
CA ARG A 59 -30.43 22.46 5.67
C ARG A 59 -30.31 22.63 4.15
N LYS A 60 -31.27 22.09 3.39
CA LYS A 60 -31.27 22.07 1.92
C LYS A 60 -31.19 23.46 1.26
N ASN A 61 -31.49 24.53 2.01
CA ASN A 61 -31.54 25.91 1.49
C ASN A 61 -30.38 26.79 1.99
N GLU A 62 -29.40 26.23 2.71
CA GLU A 62 -28.25 26.99 3.26
C GLU A 62 -26.94 26.74 2.50
N GLU A 63 -26.99 26.34 1.22
CA GLU A 63 -25.80 26.01 0.42
C GLU A 63 -24.84 27.19 0.17
N GLN A 64 -25.26 28.45 0.42
CA GLN A 64 -24.52 29.63 -0.04
C GLN A 64 -23.88 30.53 1.04
N VAL A 65 -24.08 30.29 2.34
CA VAL A 65 -23.71 31.31 3.36
C VAL A 65 -22.39 31.05 4.07
N TYR A 66 -21.86 29.82 4.06
CA TYR A 66 -20.64 29.50 4.81
C TYR A 66 -19.46 29.18 3.90
N ARG A 67 -18.31 29.80 4.18
CA ARG A 67 -17.02 29.53 3.49
C ARG A 67 -16.57 28.05 3.58
N PHE A 68 -17.16 27.25 4.48
CA PHE A 68 -16.73 25.87 4.73
C PHE A 68 -17.84 24.98 5.33
N ASN A 69 -18.17 23.87 4.64
CA ASN A 69 -19.24 22.94 5.04
C ASN A 69 -18.70 21.77 5.91
N PHE A 70 -18.25 22.04 7.13
CA PHE A 70 -17.68 20.99 8.01
C PHE A 70 -18.67 19.86 8.35
N TRP A 71 -19.97 20.10 8.26
CA TRP A 71 -20.99 19.07 8.47
C TRP A 71 -20.99 18.02 7.36
N LYS A 72 -20.57 18.37 6.13
CA LYS A 72 -20.36 17.40 5.04
C LYS A 72 -19.01 16.71 5.22
N LYS A 73 -19.02 15.38 5.36
CA LYS A 73 -17.80 14.60 5.58
C LYS A 73 -17.06 14.38 4.27
N ASP A 74 -15.98 15.13 4.07
CA ASP A 74 -14.97 14.81 3.06
C ASP A 74 -13.98 13.77 3.64
N ARG A 75 -13.93 12.59 3.01
CA ARG A 75 -13.07 11.48 3.46
C ARG A 75 -11.63 11.65 3.00
N ASP A 76 -11.37 12.51 2.03
CA ASP A 76 -10.02 12.76 1.53
C ASP A 76 -9.29 13.81 2.38
N GLN A 77 -10.02 14.55 3.22
CA GLN A 77 -9.46 15.51 4.18
C GLN A 77 -9.45 14.95 5.61
N PHE A 78 -8.31 14.86 6.28
CA PHE A 78 -8.20 14.16 7.56
C PHE A 78 -8.71 14.96 8.78
N PHE A 79 -8.92 16.27 8.69
CA PHE A 79 -9.50 17.06 9.80
C PHE A 79 -10.91 16.58 10.18
N HIS A 80 -11.62 15.83 9.33
CA HIS A 80 -12.97 15.36 9.63
C HIS A 80 -13.01 14.50 10.91
N HIS A 81 -11.90 13.86 11.28
CA HIS A 81 -11.77 13.14 12.55
C HIS A 81 -11.77 14.07 13.76
N ALA A 82 -11.10 15.23 13.65
CA ALA A 82 -11.13 16.26 14.68
C ALA A 82 -12.53 16.89 14.80
N VAL A 83 -13.21 17.15 13.67
CA VAL A 83 -14.60 17.62 13.65
C VAL A 83 -15.53 16.62 14.35
N ASP A 84 -15.43 15.32 14.00
CA ASP A 84 -16.22 14.26 14.64
C ASP A 84 -15.97 14.23 16.18
N ALA A 85 -14.72 14.38 16.61
CA ALA A 85 -14.36 14.45 18.04
C ALA A 85 -14.96 15.69 18.73
N SER A 86 -14.91 16.87 18.09
CA SER A 86 -15.52 18.10 18.63
C SER A 86 -17.03 17.98 18.77
N ILE A 87 -17.71 17.40 17.77
CA ILE A 87 -19.16 17.14 17.83
C ILE A 87 -19.48 16.24 19.02
N ILE A 88 -18.73 15.15 19.21
CA ILE A 88 -18.92 14.21 20.33
C ILE A 88 -18.74 14.94 21.67
N ALA A 89 -17.68 15.74 21.81
CA ALA A 89 -17.38 16.47 23.03
C ALA A 89 -18.47 17.48 23.38
N ILE A 90 -18.84 18.37 22.44
CA ILE A 90 -19.87 19.39 22.67
C ILE A 90 -21.22 18.74 22.95
N PHE A 91 -21.61 17.73 22.16
CA PHE A 91 -22.87 17.02 22.41
C PHE A 91 -22.92 16.38 23.80
N SER A 92 -21.80 15.81 24.27
CA SER A 92 -21.73 15.22 25.63
C SER A 92 -21.90 16.26 26.76
N LEU A 93 -21.55 17.53 26.50
CA LEU A 93 -21.78 18.64 27.42
C LEU A 93 -23.25 19.09 27.40
N LEU A 94 -23.84 19.21 26.20
CA LEU A 94 -25.23 19.62 26.02
C LEU A 94 -26.23 18.59 26.57
N THR A 95 -25.87 17.30 26.55
CA THR A 95 -26.78 16.26 27.03
C THR A 95 -26.08 15.06 27.67
N LYS A 96 -26.44 14.81 28.93
CA LYS A 96 -25.96 13.66 29.73
C LYS A 96 -26.79 12.39 29.56
N THR A 97 -27.86 12.41 28.77
CA THR A 97 -28.80 11.27 28.70
C THR A 97 -29.17 10.82 27.29
N LEU A 98 -28.95 11.65 26.26
CA LEU A 98 -29.44 11.36 24.90
C LEU A 98 -28.52 10.42 24.10
N TYR A 99 -27.27 10.21 24.52
CA TYR A 99 -26.30 9.34 23.81
C TYR A 99 -26.69 7.85 23.77
N ASN A 100 -27.54 7.38 24.71
CA ASN A 100 -28.01 5.98 24.77
C ASN A 100 -29.46 5.80 24.30
N LYS A 101 -30.16 6.88 23.95
CA LYS A 101 -31.62 6.89 23.75
C LYS A 101 -32.04 6.94 22.29
N LEU A 102 -31.10 6.83 21.36
CA LEU A 102 -31.39 6.83 19.94
C LEU A 102 -31.45 5.41 19.39
N ARG A 103 -32.67 4.92 19.15
CA ARG A 103 -32.91 3.89 18.15
C ARG A 103 -32.94 4.57 16.79
N VAL A 104 -31.95 4.26 15.96
CA VAL A 104 -31.82 4.87 14.64
C VAL A 104 -32.81 4.16 13.71
N TYR A 105 -34.00 4.72 13.52
CA TYR A 105 -34.97 4.27 12.51
C TYR A 105 -34.62 4.77 11.10
N GLU A 106 -33.34 5.06 10.79
CA GLU A 106 -32.92 5.57 9.46
C GLU A 106 -33.30 4.60 8.32
N SER A 107 -33.48 3.32 8.62
CA SER A 107 -33.93 2.28 7.70
C SER A 107 -35.44 2.21 7.53
N TYR A 108 -36.25 3.01 8.24
CA TYR A 108 -37.70 2.97 8.13
C TYR A 108 -38.26 4.19 7.38
N ASP A 109 -39.21 3.95 6.46
CA ASP A 109 -40.10 4.99 5.98
C ASP A 109 -41.32 5.13 6.89
N VAL A 110 -41.69 6.38 7.18
CA VAL A 110 -42.81 6.70 8.05
C VAL A 110 -44.03 7.03 7.19
N GLN A 111 -45.09 6.25 7.30
CA GLN A 111 -46.37 6.52 6.65
C GLN A 111 -47.43 6.85 7.69
N ARG A 112 -48.17 7.94 7.45
CA ARG A 112 -49.35 8.29 8.25
C ARG A 112 -50.59 7.76 7.54
N ARG A 113 -51.39 6.98 8.26
CA ARG A 113 -52.69 6.45 7.82
C ARG A 113 -53.76 6.95 8.78
N GLU A 114 -55.03 6.80 8.42
CA GLU A 114 -56.16 7.28 9.24
C GLU A 114 -56.16 6.69 10.66
N ASP A 115 -55.71 5.43 10.81
CA ASP A 115 -55.72 4.70 12.07
C ASP A 115 -54.39 4.79 12.86
N GLY A 116 -53.39 5.52 12.35
CA GLY A 116 -52.12 5.74 13.06
C GLY A 116 -50.89 5.95 12.18
N VAL A 117 -49.72 5.92 12.80
CA VAL A 117 -48.41 6.04 12.13
C VAL A 117 -47.79 4.65 11.98
N TYR A 118 -47.24 4.35 10.82
CA TYR A 118 -46.61 3.07 10.48
C TYR A 118 -45.15 3.27 10.05
N LEU A 119 -44.30 2.34 10.44
CA LEU A 119 -42.88 2.28 10.12
C LEU A 119 -42.65 1.11 9.17
N ILE A 120 -42.09 1.38 7.99
CA ILE A 120 -41.83 0.39 6.95
C ILE A 120 -40.32 0.23 6.78
N ASN A 121 -39.77 -0.94 7.10
CA ASN A 121 -38.35 -1.19 6.91
C ASN A 121 -38.01 -1.22 5.41
N LYS A 122 -37.09 -0.38 4.97
CA LYS A 122 -36.65 -0.25 3.56
C LYS A 122 -35.97 -1.49 3.02
N GLU A 123 -35.34 -2.28 3.88
CA GLU A 123 -34.57 -3.46 3.47
C GLU A 123 -35.42 -4.73 3.48
N THR A 124 -36.32 -4.88 4.48
CA THR A 124 -37.11 -6.11 4.67
C THR A 124 -38.57 -5.97 4.23
N GLY A 125 -39.07 -4.75 4.05
CA GLY A 125 -40.50 -4.48 3.77
C GLY A 125 -41.41 -4.65 4.99
N GLU A 126 -40.86 -5.00 6.16
CA GLU A 126 -41.64 -5.21 7.38
C GLU A 126 -42.35 -3.93 7.82
N VAL A 127 -43.66 -4.05 8.07
CA VAL A 127 -44.52 -2.94 8.50
C VAL A 127 -44.86 -3.11 9.97
N LYS A 128 -44.55 -2.09 10.79
CA LYS A 128 -44.91 -2.05 12.21
C LYS A 128 -45.64 -0.76 12.55
N LYS A 129 -46.73 -0.83 13.32
CA LYS A 129 -47.41 0.37 13.84
C LYS A 129 -46.52 1.05 14.89
N ALA A 130 -46.46 2.38 14.84
CA ALA A 130 -45.69 3.19 15.78
C ALA A 130 -46.23 3.01 17.21
N ASP A 131 -45.33 2.71 18.14
CA ASP A 131 -45.65 2.50 19.55
C ASP A 131 -45.25 3.73 20.40
N LYS A 132 -45.47 3.65 21.72
CA LYS A 132 -45.08 4.72 22.66
C LYS A 132 -43.58 5.01 22.64
N ASP A 133 -42.76 4.01 22.33
CA ASP A 133 -41.30 4.17 22.28
C ASP A 133 -40.88 4.94 21.03
N TYR A 134 -41.55 4.73 19.88
CA TYR A 134 -41.36 5.58 18.70
C TYR A 134 -41.58 7.07 19.00
N TRP A 135 -42.64 7.43 19.73
CA TRP A 135 -42.92 8.84 20.04
C TRP A 135 -41.91 9.45 21.02
N LYS A 136 -41.44 8.68 22.02
CA LYS A 136 -40.32 9.08 22.88
C LYS A 136 -39.05 9.31 22.06
N ASP A 137 -38.79 8.43 21.09
CA ASP A 137 -37.66 8.55 20.19
C ASP A 137 -37.79 9.80 19.30
N GLN A 138 -38.98 10.12 18.79
CA GLN A 138 -39.24 11.38 18.04
C GLN A 138 -38.95 12.63 18.88
N HIS A 139 -39.36 12.66 20.15
CA HIS A 139 -39.03 13.77 21.04
C HIS A 139 -37.51 13.88 21.27
N ASN A 140 -36.84 12.75 21.43
CA ASN A 140 -35.38 12.71 21.51
C ASN A 140 -34.74 13.19 20.19
N PHE A 141 -35.29 12.84 19.03
CA PHE A 141 -34.82 13.29 17.72
C PHE A 141 -34.91 14.82 17.58
N LEU A 142 -36.00 15.44 18.01
CA LEU A 142 -36.15 16.89 17.98
C LEU A 142 -35.10 17.59 18.85
N LYS A 143 -34.93 17.15 20.10
CA LYS A 143 -33.88 17.68 21.00
C LYS A 143 -32.47 17.51 20.44
N ILE A 144 -32.22 16.39 19.76
CA ILE A 144 -30.91 16.13 19.15
C ILE A 144 -30.68 17.03 17.93
N ARG A 145 -31.74 17.37 17.18
CA ARG A 145 -31.66 18.36 16.10
C ARG A 145 -31.40 19.77 16.64
N GLU A 146 -32.03 20.15 17.75
CA GLU A 146 -31.75 21.42 18.44
C GLU A 146 -30.28 21.49 18.88
N ASN A 147 -29.79 20.46 19.57
CA ASN A 147 -28.38 20.34 19.94
C ASN A 147 -27.45 20.35 18.71
N ALA A 148 -27.87 19.75 17.58
CA ALA A 148 -27.08 19.76 16.35
C ALA A 148 -26.94 21.18 15.79
N ILE A 149 -27.99 22.01 15.84
CA ILE A 149 -27.95 23.41 15.43
C ILE A 149 -27.04 24.22 16.37
N GLU A 150 -27.12 24.00 17.68
CA GLU A 150 -26.23 24.64 18.65
C GLU A 150 -24.76 24.29 18.40
N ILE A 151 -24.45 22.99 18.22
CA ILE A 151 -23.10 22.54 17.85
C ILE A 151 -22.65 23.19 16.54
N LYS A 152 -23.54 23.30 15.55
CA LYS A 152 -23.23 23.97 14.28
C LYS A 152 -22.81 25.42 14.53
N ASN A 153 -23.57 26.16 15.34
CA ASN A 153 -23.30 27.56 15.65
C ASN A 153 -21.95 27.72 16.38
N ILE A 154 -21.64 26.85 17.34
CA ILE A 154 -20.35 26.85 18.05
C ILE A 154 -19.19 26.59 17.07
N LEU A 155 -19.35 25.64 16.15
CA LEU A 155 -18.29 25.22 15.24
C LEU A 155 -18.16 26.08 13.97
N ASN A 156 -19.17 26.87 13.61
CA ASN A 156 -19.17 27.73 12.42
C ASN A 156 -18.02 28.75 12.40
N ASN A 157 -17.55 29.17 13.58
CA ASN A 157 -16.46 30.15 13.72
C ASN A 157 -15.07 29.50 13.79
N VAL A 158 -14.98 28.17 13.73
CA VAL A 158 -13.72 27.44 13.85
C VAL A 158 -13.11 27.21 12.47
N ASP A 159 -11.91 27.74 12.25
CA ASP A 159 -11.11 27.44 11.07
C ASP A 159 -10.41 26.08 11.22
N PHE A 160 -11.15 25.00 10.98
CA PHE A 160 -10.63 23.64 11.10
C PHE A 160 -9.45 23.36 10.15
N GLN A 161 -9.36 24.03 9.00
CA GLN A 161 -8.26 23.81 8.07
C GLN A 161 -6.93 24.27 8.67
N ASN A 162 -6.94 25.40 9.38
CA ASN A 162 -5.73 26.05 9.89
C ASN A 162 -5.52 25.91 11.40
N GLN A 163 -6.46 25.32 12.14
CA GLN A 163 -6.33 25.11 13.59
C GLN A 163 -6.07 23.66 13.98
N VAL A 164 -6.48 22.70 13.14
CA VAL A 164 -6.29 21.27 13.44
C VAL A 164 -4.81 20.91 13.41
N ARG A 165 -4.39 20.21 14.45
CA ARG A 165 -3.05 19.64 14.57
C ARG A 165 -3.05 18.20 14.12
N TYR A 166 -2.00 17.83 13.40
CA TYR A 166 -1.84 16.47 12.88
C TYR A 166 -0.60 15.81 13.47
N SER A 167 -0.75 14.57 13.89
CA SER A 167 0.36 13.70 14.26
C SER A 167 0.29 12.40 13.45
N ARG A 168 1.45 11.79 13.22
CA ARG A 168 1.57 10.46 12.61
C ARG A 168 2.42 9.61 13.52
N LYS A 169 1.97 8.37 13.76
CA LYS A 169 2.74 7.40 14.51
C LYS A 169 4.03 7.09 13.75
N VAL A 170 5.17 7.32 14.39
CA VAL A 170 6.47 6.97 13.83
C VAL A 170 6.58 5.45 13.77
N ASN A 171 6.87 4.92 12.57
CA ASN A 171 7.17 3.50 12.41
C ASN A 171 8.67 3.26 12.55
N THR A 172 9.08 2.72 13.69
CA THR A 172 10.47 2.32 13.98
C THR A 172 10.69 0.83 13.86
N LYS A 173 9.72 0.06 13.35
CA LYS A 173 9.84 -1.40 13.28
C LYS A 173 10.93 -1.78 12.28
N LEU A 174 11.98 -2.45 12.79
CA LEU A 174 13.15 -2.88 12.00
C LEU A 174 12.99 -4.28 11.45
N ASN A 175 12.32 -5.17 12.20
CA ASN A 175 12.00 -6.52 11.76
C ASN A 175 10.83 -6.50 10.77
N THR A 176 11.11 -5.99 9.57
CA THR A 176 10.20 -5.98 8.44
C THR A 176 10.67 -7.00 7.40
N LYS A 177 9.78 -7.41 6.51
CA LYS A 177 10.11 -8.30 5.39
C LYS A 177 11.35 -7.79 4.65
N LEU A 178 12.46 -8.54 4.68
CA LEU A 178 13.77 -8.09 4.21
C LEU A 178 13.87 -8.07 2.68
N PHE A 179 13.25 -9.04 2.03
CA PHE A 179 13.25 -9.24 0.58
C PHE A 179 11.87 -9.66 0.08
N ASN A 180 11.64 -9.53 -1.22
CA ASN A 180 10.50 -10.17 -1.87
C ASN A 180 10.59 -11.70 -1.73
N GLU A 181 9.46 -12.40 -1.67
CA GLU A 181 9.45 -13.87 -1.49
C GLU A 181 10.05 -14.62 -2.70
N THR A 182 9.91 -14.04 -3.90
CA THR A 182 10.36 -14.66 -5.14
C THR A 182 11.88 -14.63 -5.26
N ILE A 183 12.47 -15.82 -5.35
CA ILE A 183 13.86 -16.03 -5.75
C ILE A 183 13.90 -16.16 -7.27
N TYR A 184 14.75 -15.36 -7.91
CA TYR A 184 14.96 -15.40 -9.35
C TYR A 184 16.27 -16.11 -9.67
N GLY A 185 16.33 -16.83 -10.80
CA GLY A 185 17.58 -17.38 -11.29
C GLY A 185 18.43 -16.31 -11.96
N VAL A 186 19.75 -16.48 -11.92
CA VAL A 186 20.71 -15.66 -12.69
C VAL A 186 21.39 -16.55 -13.71
N LYS A 187 21.68 -15.98 -14.87
CA LYS A 187 22.68 -16.53 -15.77
C LYS A 187 23.66 -15.43 -16.15
N GLU A 188 24.94 -15.75 -16.04
CA GLU A 188 26.02 -14.89 -16.49
C GLU A 188 26.39 -15.29 -17.92
N PHE A 189 26.51 -14.29 -18.80
CA PHE A 189 26.96 -14.47 -20.17
C PHE A 189 27.70 -13.21 -20.59
N GLU A 190 28.94 -13.34 -21.09
CA GLU A 190 29.78 -12.20 -21.53
C GLU A 190 29.83 -11.03 -20.54
N ASN A 191 30.11 -11.33 -19.26
CA ASN A 191 30.18 -10.33 -18.17
C ASN A 191 28.88 -9.54 -17.93
N ASN A 192 27.75 -10.00 -18.47
CA ASN A 192 26.42 -9.50 -18.23
C ASN A 192 25.59 -10.52 -17.47
N PHE A 193 24.80 -10.03 -16.51
CA PHE A 193 23.89 -10.85 -15.72
C PHE A 193 22.48 -10.71 -16.28
N TYR A 194 21.80 -11.84 -16.45
CA TYR A 194 20.43 -11.91 -16.95
C TYR A 194 19.52 -12.55 -15.91
N LYS A 195 18.34 -11.94 -15.72
CA LYS A 195 17.29 -12.45 -14.84
C LYS A 195 16.55 -13.58 -15.55
N LEU A 196 16.41 -14.72 -14.89
CA LEU A 196 15.59 -15.84 -15.35
C LEU A 196 14.19 -15.73 -14.76
N GLU A 197 13.21 -15.49 -15.63
CA GLU A 197 11.79 -15.53 -15.27
C GLU A 197 11.12 -16.79 -15.85
N LYS A 198 10.15 -17.33 -15.12
CA LYS A 198 9.31 -18.45 -15.57
C LYS A 198 7.88 -17.92 -15.72
N VAL A 199 7.35 -17.97 -16.93
CA VAL A 199 5.96 -17.60 -17.21
C VAL A 199 5.17 -18.87 -17.47
N ASN A 200 4.07 -19.05 -16.74
CA ASN A 200 3.17 -20.17 -16.96
C ASN A 200 2.39 -19.98 -18.27
N LEU A 201 2.22 -21.05 -19.04
CA LEU A 201 1.52 -21.01 -20.32
C LEU A 201 0.03 -20.65 -20.18
N PHE A 202 -0.61 -21.03 -19.08
CA PHE A 202 -2.00 -20.66 -18.77
C PHE A 202 -2.07 -19.34 -17.99
N SER A 203 -1.27 -18.36 -18.40
CA SER A 203 -1.34 -16.98 -17.91
C SER A 203 -1.82 -16.05 -19.02
N GLU A 204 -2.62 -15.03 -18.66
CA GLU A 204 -3.20 -14.06 -19.60
C GLU A 204 -2.17 -13.24 -20.39
N LYS A 205 -0.88 -13.36 -20.05
CA LYS A 205 0.18 -12.55 -20.62
C LYS A 205 1.06 -13.32 -21.60
N ILE A 206 0.90 -14.64 -21.74
CA ILE A 206 1.88 -15.47 -22.45
C ILE A 206 2.16 -15.02 -23.89
N ARG A 207 1.11 -14.72 -24.66
CA ARG A 207 1.25 -14.25 -26.04
C ARG A 207 1.99 -12.92 -26.11
N LYS A 208 1.66 -11.98 -25.22
CA LYS A 208 2.37 -10.71 -25.10
C LYS A 208 3.87 -10.93 -24.83
N PHE A 209 4.22 -11.82 -23.90
CA PHE A 209 5.62 -12.13 -23.60
C PHE A 209 6.36 -12.77 -24.79
N ILE A 210 5.70 -13.67 -25.54
CA ILE A 210 6.30 -14.29 -26.73
C ILE A 210 6.49 -13.25 -27.85
N LEU A 211 5.49 -12.42 -28.12
CA LEU A 211 5.54 -11.37 -29.14
C LEU A 211 6.54 -10.26 -28.82
N GLU A 212 6.65 -9.86 -27.55
CA GLU A 212 7.69 -8.91 -27.10
C GLU A 212 9.10 -9.44 -27.39
N ASP A 213 9.34 -10.75 -27.22
CA ASP A 213 10.64 -11.37 -27.55
C ASP A 213 10.92 -11.35 -29.07
N LEU A 214 9.93 -11.79 -29.87
CA LEU A 214 10.07 -11.86 -31.33
C LEU A 214 10.26 -10.47 -31.97
N ASN A 215 9.54 -9.45 -31.48
CA ASN A 215 9.64 -8.10 -32.02
C ASN A 215 10.98 -7.43 -31.67
N GLU A 216 11.49 -7.62 -30.45
CA GLU A 216 12.81 -7.08 -30.07
C GLU A 216 13.97 -7.75 -30.84
N GLU A 217 13.83 -9.04 -31.20
CA GLU A 217 14.76 -9.74 -32.09
C GLU A 217 14.83 -9.04 -33.47
N SER A 218 13.67 -8.60 -34.00
CA SER A 218 13.59 -7.89 -35.28
C SER A 218 14.17 -6.47 -35.26
N GLU A 219 14.05 -5.75 -34.14
CA GLU A 219 14.59 -4.39 -34.00
C GLU A 219 16.09 -4.36 -33.68
N LYS A 220 16.60 -5.30 -32.87
CA LYS A 220 18.04 -5.40 -32.56
C LYS A 220 18.86 -5.93 -33.74
N ASN A 221 18.31 -6.86 -34.54
CA ASN A 221 18.95 -7.32 -35.79
C ASN A 221 19.12 -6.23 -36.85
N LYS A 222 18.37 -5.12 -36.76
CA LYS A 222 18.57 -3.93 -37.62
C LYS A 222 19.69 -3.01 -37.14
N LYS A 223 20.22 -3.20 -35.92
CA LYS A 223 21.13 -2.23 -35.29
C LYS A 223 22.51 -2.75 -34.88
N ASN A 224 22.80 -4.06 -34.90
CA ASN A 224 24.16 -4.59 -34.62
C ASN A 224 24.40 -5.98 -35.27
N GLU A 225 25.59 -6.19 -35.85
CA GLU A 225 26.10 -7.50 -36.36
C GLU A 225 26.50 -8.50 -35.26
N ASN A 226 26.38 -8.13 -33.97
CA ASN A 226 26.57 -9.06 -32.87
C ASN A 226 25.20 -9.63 -32.45
N GLY A 227 24.97 -10.89 -32.86
CA GLY A 227 23.69 -11.60 -32.84
C GLY A 227 22.74 -11.28 -31.68
N SER A 228 21.50 -10.95 -32.03
CA SER A 228 20.39 -10.90 -31.08
C SER A 228 20.26 -12.24 -30.36
N ARG A 229 20.30 -12.22 -29.03
CA ARG A 229 20.12 -13.42 -28.22
C ARG A 229 18.63 -13.65 -27.99
N LYS A 230 18.16 -14.84 -28.38
CA LYS A 230 16.84 -15.36 -28.01
C LYS A 230 16.63 -15.21 -26.50
N ARG A 231 15.59 -14.49 -26.07
CA ARG A 231 15.29 -14.39 -24.63
C ARG A 231 14.55 -15.61 -24.15
N ILE A 232 13.74 -16.27 -24.98
CA ILE A 232 13.15 -17.55 -24.60
C ILE A 232 14.22 -18.65 -24.59
N LEU A 233 14.35 -19.29 -23.42
CA LEU A 233 15.22 -20.43 -23.18
C LEU A 233 14.51 -21.75 -23.52
N THR A 234 14.08 -21.87 -24.76
CA THR A 234 13.50 -23.09 -25.31
C THR A 234 13.83 -23.16 -26.80
N GLU A 235 13.66 -24.34 -27.38
CA GLU A 235 13.86 -24.52 -28.81
C GLU A 235 12.82 -23.73 -29.62
N LYS A 236 13.23 -23.12 -30.73
CA LYS A 236 12.36 -22.25 -31.55
C LYS A 236 11.08 -22.96 -31.98
N TYR A 237 11.18 -24.23 -32.40
CA TYR A 237 10.04 -25.02 -32.85
C TYR A 237 8.94 -25.15 -31.76
N ILE A 238 9.31 -25.12 -30.47
CA ILE A 238 8.35 -25.17 -29.36
C ILE A 238 7.55 -23.87 -29.29
N VAL A 239 8.19 -22.72 -29.52
CA VAL A 239 7.54 -21.41 -29.53
C VAL A 239 6.62 -21.28 -30.74
N ASP A 240 7.10 -21.70 -31.91
CA ASP A 240 6.35 -21.66 -33.16
C ASP A 240 5.06 -22.50 -33.05
N GLU A 241 5.14 -23.69 -32.46
CA GLU A 241 3.97 -24.56 -32.24
C GLU A 241 2.93 -23.93 -31.31
N ILE A 242 3.38 -23.29 -30.21
CA ILE A 242 2.47 -22.59 -29.29
C ILE A 242 1.75 -21.45 -30.02
N LEU A 243 2.47 -20.68 -30.84
CA LEU A 243 1.87 -19.60 -31.63
C LEU A 243 0.87 -20.14 -32.66
N GLN A 244 1.21 -21.23 -33.34
CA GLN A 244 0.28 -21.90 -34.26
C GLN A 244 -1.01 -22.31 -33.55
N ILE A 245 -0.94 -22.90 -32.36
CA ILE A 245 -2.14 -23.24 -31.57
C ILE A 245 -2.95 -21.99 -31.22
N LEU A 246 -2.29 -20.91 -30.80
CA LEU A 246 -2.94 -19.65 -30.41
C LEU A 246 -3.62 -18.93 -31.60
N GLU A 247 -3.14 -19.18 -32.82
CA GLU A 247 -3.62 -18.54 -34.05
C GLU A 247 -4.55 -19.42 -34.89
N ASN A 248 -4.59 -20.73 -34.60
CA ASN A 248 -5.44 -21.68 -35.29
C ASN A 248 -6.93 -21.40 -35.03
N GLU A 249 -7.68 -21.11 -36.11
CA GLU A 249 -9.11 -20.78 -36.08
C GLU A 249 -9.99 -21.87 -35.44
N GLU A 250 -9.58 -23.14 -35.47
CA GLU A 250 -10.31 -24.24 -34.82
C GLU A 250 -10.38 -24.05 -33.29
N PHE A 251 -9.29 -23.56 -32.70
CA PHE A 251 -9.16 -23.44 -31.24
C PHE A 251 -9.32 -22.01 -30.75
N LYS A 252 -9.12 -21.03 -31.63
CA LYS A 252 -9.05 -19.61 -31.30
C LYS A 252 -10.25 -19.15 -30.46
N ASP A 253 -9.96 -18.49 -29.37
CA ASP A 253 -10.93 -17.73 -28.58
C ASP A 253 -10.45 -16.28 -28.52
N SER A 254 -11.20 -15.38 -29.15
CA SER A 254 -10.84 -13.96 -29.29
C SER A 254 -10.75 -13.22 -27.95
N LYS A 255 -11.25 -13.80 -26.86
CA LYS A 255 -11.25 -13.19 -25.53
C LYS A 255 -10.17 -13.76 -24.62
N SER A 256 -9.57 -14.92 -24.92
CA SER A 256 -8.64 -15.56 -23.98
C SER A 256 -7.74 -16.63 -24.60
N ASP A 257 -6.43 -16.39 -24.55
CA ASP A 257 -5.40 -17.40 -24.90
C ASP A 257 -5.51 -18.68 -24.05
N ILE A 258 -5.90 -18.55 -22.77
CA ILE A 258 -6.11 -19.69 -21.86
C ILE A 258 -7.20 -20.61 -22.40
N LYS A 259 -8.30 -20.05 -22.92
CA LYS A 259 -9.38 -20.83 -23.51
C LYS A 259 -8.96 -21.50 -24.81
N THR A 260 -8.18 -20.80 -25.64
CA THR A 260 -7.60 -21.36 -26.87
C THR A 260 -6.75 -22.61 -26.56
N LEU A 261 -5.83 -22.51 -25.59
CA LEU A 261 -4.99 -23.65 -25.18
C LEU A 261 -5.81 -24.80 -24.59
N ASN A 262 -6.87 -24.51 -23.81
CA ASN A 262 -7.75 -25.54 -23.28
C ASN A 262 -8.54 -26.27 -24.38
N LYS A 263 -9.07 -25.55 -25.37
CA LYS A 263 -9.77 -26.15 -26.52
C LYS A 263 -8.86 -27.08 -27.32
N TYR A 264 -7.63 -26.66 -27.58
CA TYR A 264 -6.63 -27.51 -28.22
C TYR A 264 -6.39 -28.79 -27.39
N MET A 265 -6.16 -28.66 -26.08
CA MET A 265 -5.96 -29.79 -25.18
C MET A 265 -7.16 -30.76 -25.18
N ASP A 266 -8.38 -30.23 -25.19
CA ASP A 266 -9.63 -31.01 -25.23
C ASP A 266 -9.83 -31.76 -26.56
N SER A 267 -9.16 -31.33 -27.63
CA SER A 267 -9.18 -32.04 -28.92
C SER A 267 -8.22 -33.24 -28.99
N LEU A 268 -7.23 -33.31 -28.10
CA LEU A 268 -6.19 -34.35 -28.17
C LEU A 268 -6.73 -35.78 -27.97
N PRO A 269 -7.67 -36.07 -27.04
CA PRO A 269 -8.19 -37.43 -26.86
C PRO A 269 -9.02 -37.92 -28.04
N SER A 270 -9.67 -37.03 -28.79
CA SER A 270 -10.45 -37.42 -29.98
C SER A 270 -9.56 -37.59 -31.21
N LYS A 271 -8.54 -36.74 -31.38
CA LYS A 271 -7.60 -36.81 -32.51
C LYS A 271 -6.55 -37.91 -32.35
N PHE A 272 -6.17 -38.24 -31.11
CA PHE A 272 -5.10 -39.18 -30.78
C PHE A 272 -5.51 -40.07 -29.59
N SER A 273 -6.65 -40.75 -29.72
CA SER A 273 -7.24 -41.60 -28.67
C SER A 273 -6.34 -42.73 -28.21
N GLU A 274 -5.45 -43.21 -29.08
CA GLU A 274 -4.43 -44.23 -28.78
C GLU A 274 -3.37 -43.75 -27.80
N PHE A 275 -3.16 -42.43 -27.69
CA PHE A 275 -2.09 -41.83 -26.89
C PHE A 275 -2.60 -41.02 -25.70
N PHE A 276 -3.81 -40.44 -25.78
CA PHE A 276 -4.34 -39.54 -24.75
C PHE A 276 -5.74 -39.92 -24.31
N SER A 277 -5.90 -40.13 -23.01
CA SER A 277 -7.22 -40.23 -22.38
C SER A 277 -7.73 -38.87 -21.92
N GLN A 278 -9.06 -38.73 -21.82
CA GLN A 278 -9.68 -37.51 -21.30
C GLN A 278 -9.21 -37.19 -19.87
N ASP A 279 -9.01 -38.22 -19.04
CA ASP A 279 -8.53 -38.06 -17.67
C ASP A 279 -7.10 -37.54 -17.59
N PHE A 280 -6.22 -38.01 -18.48
CA PHE A 280 -4.86 -37.52 -18.58
C PHE A 280 -4.82 -36.03 -18.95
N ILE A 281 -5.61 -35.62 -19.95
CA ILE A 281 -5.73 -34.22 -20.37
C ILE A 281 -6.30 -33.34 -19.26
N ASN A 282 -7.35 -33.81 -18.58
CA ASN A 282 -7.94 -33.10 -17.44
C ASN A 282 -6.94 -32.92 -16.30
N LYS A 283 -6.08 -33.90 -16.03
CA LYS A 283 -4.99 -33.79 -15.05
C LYS A 283 -3.96 -32.74 -15.49
N CYS A 284 -3.54 -32.76 -16.75
CA CYS A 284 -2.60 -31.77 -17.31
C CYS A 284 -3.13 -30.34 -17.20
N LYS A 285 -4.42 -30.11 -17.52
CA LYS A 285 -5.07 -28.79 -17.35
C LYS A 285 -5.09 -28.34 -15.89
N LYS A 286 -5.44 -29.23 -14.94
CA LYS A 286 -5.39 -28.92 -13.50
C LYS A 286 -3.98 -28.54 -13.02
N GLU A 287 -2.96 -29.12 -13.62
CA GLU A 287 -1.56 -28.81 -13.35
C GLU A 287 -1.03 -27.57 -14.11
N ASN A 288 -1.85 -26.93 -14.93
CA ASN A 288 -1.50 -25.85 -15.86
C ASN A 288 -0.34 -26.25 -16.82
N SER A 289 -0.39 -27.46 -17.35
CA SER A 289 0.60 -28.00 -18.30
C SER A 289 -0.03 -28.24 -19.68
N LEU A 290 0.66 -27.79 -20.71
CA LEU A 290 0.31 -27.96 -22.13
C LEU A 290 1.05 -29.18 -22.68
N ILE A 291 0.36 -29.97 -23.49
CA ILE A 291 0.96 -31.04 -24.29
C ILE A 291 1.19 -30.46 -25.69
N LEU A 292 2.34 -30.71 -26.29
CA LEU A 292 2.65 -30.30 -27.67
C LEU A 292 3.01 -31.55 -28.47
N THR A 293 2.52 -31.61 -29.70
CA THR A 293 2.64 -32.78 -30.60
C THR A 293 3.29 -32.36 -31.91
N PHE A 294 4.63 -32.47 -32.00
CA PHE A 294 5.43 -31.78 -33.03
C PHE A 294 5.44 -32.42 -34.44
N ASP A 295 4.89 -33.63 -34.60
CA ASP A 295 4.75 -34.30 -35.91
C ASP A 295 3.33 -34.86 -36.18
N ALA A 296 2.45 -34.74 -35.18
CA ALA A 296 1.14 -35.39 -35.24
C ALA A 296 0.16 -34.66 -36.18
N ILE A 297 0.34 -33.35 -36.40
CA ILE A 297 -0.56 -32.53 -37.24
C ILE A 297 -0.25 -32.64 -38.74
N LYS A 298 1.01 -32.93 -39.12
CA LYS A 298 1.41 -33.05 -40.54
C LYS A 298 1.46 -34.49 -41.06
N HIS A 299 1.75 -35.49 -40.21
CA HIS A 299 2.01 -36.85 -40.68
C HIS A 299 1.31 -37.96 -39.88
N ASN A 300 0.40 -37.63 -38.94
CA ASN A 300 -0.28 -38.63 -38.12
C ASN A 300 0.69 -39.58 -37.37
N ASP A 301 1.93 -39.15 -37.11
CA ASP A 301 2.99 -39.96 -36.51
C ASP A 301 3.50 -39.26 -35.24
N ALA A 302 3.19 -39.82 -34.06
CA ALA A 302 3.42 -39.21 -32.75
C ALA A 302 4.85 -39.43 -32.25
N LYS A 303 5.88 -39.03 -33.01
CA LYS A 303 7.27 -39.31 -32.59
C LYS A 303 7.85 -38.30 -31.59
N LYS A 304 7.17 -37.18 -31.30
CA LYS A 304 7.64 -36.24 -30.27
C LYS A 304 6.50 -35.52 -29.54
N VAL A 305 6.17 -36.03 -28.34
CA VAL A 305 5.24 -35.39 -27.40
C VAL A 305 6.03 -34.67 -26.31
N ILE A 306 5.75 -33.38 -26.08
CA ILE A 306 6.38 -32.61 -25.00
C ILE A 306 5.30 -32.09 -24.05
N LYS A 307 5.47 -32.35 -22.76
CA LYS A 307 4.69 -31.70 -21.70
C LYS A 307 5.44 -30.48 -21.21
N ILE A 308 4.85 -29.29 -21.36
CA ILE A 308 5.45 -28.02 -20.95
C ILE A 308 4.50 -27.22 -20.05
N LYS A 309 5.03 -26.72 -18.93
CA LYS A 309 4.26 -25.92 -17.97
C LYS A 309 4.59 -24.43 -18.03
N ASN A 310 5.87 -24.12 -18.21
CA ASN A 310 6.35 -22.75 -18.18
C ASN A 310 7.38 -22.53 -19.29
N LEU A 311 7.37 -21.34 -19.87
CA LEU A 311 8.47 -20.83 -20.67
C LEU A 311 9.45 -20.06 -19.77
N LYS A 312 10.74 -20.25 -20.02
CA LYS A 312 11.81 -19.53 -19.34
C LYS A 312 12.27 -18.37 -20.21
N PHE A 313 12.45 -17.20 -19.64
CA PHE A 313 12.88 -16.00 -20.36
C PHE A 313 14.11 -15.38 -19.70
N PHE A 314 15.01 -14.85 -20.50
CA PHE A 314 15.97 -13.85 -20.09
C PHE A 314 15.33 -12.46 -20.08
N ARG A 315 15.51 -11.75 -18.98
CA ARG A 315 15.37 -10.30 -18.98
C ARG A 315 16.71 -9.66 -18.68
N GLU A 316 17.10 -8.75 -19.56
CA GLU A 316 18.13 -7.78 -19.22
C GLU A 316 17.64 -7.00 -18.01
N ASP A 317 18.45 -6.99 -16.96
CA ASP A 317 18.17 -6.23 -15.77
C ASP A 317 19.48 -5.56 -15.36
N ALA A 318 19.66 -4.33 -15.83
CA ALA A 318 20.85 -3.51 -15.58
C ALA A 318 21.16 -3.35 -14.08
N THR A 319 20.17 -3.59 -13.20
CA THR A 319 20.34 -3.49 -11.75
C THR A 319 20.85 -4.79 -11.11
N LEU A 320 21.02 -5.89 -11.86
CA LEU A 320 21.50 -7.20 -11.36
C LEU A 320 22.90 -7.16 -10.75
N LYS A 321 23.84 -6.40 -11.34
CA LYS A 321 25.18 -6.20 -10.76
C LYS A 321 25.11 -5.61 -9.34
N ASN A 322 24.04 -4.86 -9.08
CA ASN A 322 23.72 -4.24 -7.80
C ASN A 322 22.70 -5.05 -6.99
N LYS A 323 22.43 -6.34 -7.28
CA LYS A 323 21.47 -7.23 -6.57
C LYS A 323 22.19 -8.39 -5.88
N GLN A 324 22.41 -8.27 -4.57
CA GLN A 324 23.39 -9.12 -3.85
C GLN A 324 22.81 -10.12 -2.85
N ALA A 325 21.57 -10.61 -3.01
CA ALA A 325 21.11 -11.71 -2.14
C ALA A 325 21.34 -13.01 -2.86
N VAL A 326 22.61 -13.31 -3.05
CA VAL A 326 23.03 -14.34 -3.99
C VAL A 326 23.19 -15.66 -3.27
N HIS A 327 22.42 -16.66 -3.67
CA HIS A 327 22.87 -18.03 -3.44
C HIS A 327 24.00 -18.31 -4.42
N LYS A 328 25.20 -18.48 -3.87
CA LYS A 328 26.36 -18.92 -4.62
C LYS A 328 26.48 -20.43 -4.54
N ASP A 329 27.01 -21.05 -5.59
CA ASP A 329 27.35 -22.47 -5.54
C ASP A 329 28.74 -22.72 -4.96
N SER A 330 29.14 -23.99 -4.93
CA SER A 330 30.47 -24.42 -4.46
C SER A 330 31.64 -23.82 -5.26
N LYS A 331 31.38 -23.29 -6.46
CA LYS A 331 32.35 -22.59 -7.31
C LYS A 331 32.27 -21.07 -7.19
N ASN A 332 31.54 -20.56 -6.18
CA ASN A 332 31.34 -19.14 -5.92
C ASN A 332 30.58 -18.40 -7.04
N GLN A 333 29.88 -19.12 -7.93
CA GLN A 333 29.09 -18.55 -9.02
C GLN A 333 27.69 -18.15 -8.56
N ILE A 334 27.19 -17.02 -9.05
CA ILE A 334 25.87 -16.47 -8.72
C ILE A 334 24.78 -17.32 -9.39
N LYS A 335 23.94 -18.02 -8.60
CA LYS A 335 22.84 -18.85 -9.15
C LYS A 335 21.47 -18.20 -9.07
N SER A 336 21.21 -17.47 -8.00
CA SER A 336 19.89 -16.87 -7.78
C SER A 336 19.96 -15.62 -6.92
N PHE A 337 18.90 -14.81 -6.96
CA PHE A 337 18.84 -13.54 -6.25
C PHE A 337 17.42 -13.14 -5.84
N TYR A 338 17.31 -12.28 -4.83
CA TYR A 338 16.08 -11.51 -4.55
C TYR A 338 16.10 -10.18 -5.31
N GLU A 339 14.96 -9.83 -5.90
CA GLU A 339 14.84 -8.66 -6.79
C GLU A 339 14.81 -7.33 -6.04
N SER A 340 14.27 -7.31 -4.82
CA SER A 340 14.16 -6.06 -4.05
C SER A 340 14.54 -6.27 -2.60
N TYR A 341 15.31 -5.30 -2.11
CA TYR A 341 15.66 -5.16 -0.70
C TYR A 341 14.74 -4.13 -0.08
N LYS A 342 14.06 -4.50 1.00
CA LYS A 342 13.24 -3.55 1.73
C LYS A 342 14.14 -2.56 2.47
N CYS A 343 13.95 -1.29 2.17
CA CYS A 343 14.60 -0.19 2.84
C CYS A 343 13.91 0.09 4.17
N VAL A 344 14.64 0.06 5.28
CA VAL A 344 14.14 0.50 6.59
C VAL A 344 14.42 1.99 6.84
N GLY A 345 15.34 2.58 6.09
CA GLY A 345 15.75 3.99 6.18
C GLY A 345 16.94 4.28 5.29
N PHE A 346 17.30 5.55 5.14
CA PHE A 346 18.53 5.98 4.50
C PHE A 346 19.49 6.58 5.52
N ILE A 347 20.77 6.27 5.39
CA ILE A 347 21.80 7.09 6.00
C ILE A 347 22.23 8.15 5.00
N TRP A 348 22.25 9.41 5.45
CA TRP A 348 22.89 10.52 4.77
C TRP A 348 24.29 10.70 5.34
N LEU A 349 25.28 10.61 4.45
CA LEU A 349 26.69 10.81 4.70
C LEU A 349 27.20 12.00 3.86
N LYS A 350 28.30 12.59 4.30
CA LYS A 350 29.08 13.56 3.51
C LYS A 350 30.50 13.06 3.32
N ASN A 351 31.09 13.39 2.18
CA ASN A 351 32.52 13.24 1.99
C ASN A 351 33.24 14.35 2.76
N LYS A 352 34.22 14.00 3.58
CA LYS A 352 35.01 15.00 4.33
C LYS A 352 35.93 15.82 3.41
N ASN A 353 36.34 15.24 2.28
CA ASN A 353 37.22 15.86 1.29
C ASN A 353 36.45 16.68 0.25
N ASP A 354 35.14 16.46 0.11
CA ASP A 354 34.24 17.25 -0.73
C ASP A 354 32.91 17.45 -0.01
N LEU A 355 32.78 18.58 0.71
CA LEU A 355 31.60 18.90 1.51
C LEU A 355 30.32 19.08 0.67
N LYS A 356 30.43 19.25 -0.65
CA LYS A 356 29.27 19.32 -1.56
C LYS A 356 28.76 17.94 -1.92
N GLU A 357 29.60 16.91 -1.85
CA GLU A 357 29.21 15.54 -2.16
C GLU A 357 28.35 14.93 -1.04
N LYS A 358 27.06 14.75 -1.34
CA LYS A 358 26.11 14.03 -0.48
C LYS A 358 26.02 12.58 -0.90
N ILE A 359 26.15 11.67 0.06
CA ILE A 359 26.10 10.22 -0.15
C ILE A 359 24.89 9.67 0.59
N PHE A 360 24.05 8.90 -0.11
CA PHE A 360 22.85 8.28 0.46
C PHE A 360 22.95 6.76 0.37
N VAL A 361 22.90 6.10 1.52
CA VAL A 361 22.99 4.64 1.60
C VAL A 361 21.68 4.06 2.11
N PRO A 362 20.98 3.22 1.33
CA PRO A 362 19.78 2.53 1.80
C PRO A 362 20.14 1.47 2.83
N ILE A 363 19.50 1.55 4.00
CA ILE A 363 19.65 0.57 5.06
C ILE A 363 18.70 -0.58 4.81
N ASN A 364 19.32 -1.73 4.54
CA ASN A 364 18.69 -3.00 4.21
C ASN A 364 19.63 -4.14 4.64
N SER A 365 19.28 -5.38 4.32
CA SER A 365 20.01 -6.57 4.79
C SER A 365 21.43 -6.73 4.23
N ARG A 366 21.87 -5.88 3.29
CA ARG A 366 23.28 -5.83 2.85
C ARG A 366 24.16 -5.13 3.85
N VAL A 367 23.66 -4.01 4.37
CA VAL A 367 24.43 -3.10 5.23
C VAL A 367 24.34 -3.56 6.68
N ILE A 368 23.21 -4.16 7.09
CA ILE A 368 22.98 -4.62 8.46
C ILE A 368 22.54 -6.08 8.53
N HIS A 369 23.00 -6.79 9.55
CA HIS A 369 22.45 -8.09 9.94
C HIS A 369 21.26 -7.86 10.87
N PHE A 370 20.09 -8.37 10.46
CA PHE A 370 18.88 -8.34 11.28
C PHE A 370 18.81 -9.62 12.10
N GLY A 371 18.86 -9.53 13.43
CA GLY A 371 18.76 -10.70 14.30
C GLY A 371 19.48 -10.59 15.64
N ASP A 372 20.52 -9.77 15.72
CA ASP A 372 21.22 -9.50 16.98
C ASP A 372 20.43 -8.46 17.78
N LYS A 373 20.16 -8.74 19.06
CA LYS A 373 19.20 -8.00 19.89
C LYS A 373 19.61 -6.56 20.22
N ASP A 374 20.82 -6.12 19.86
CA ASP A 374 21.42 -4.91 20.42
C ASP A 374 21.83 -3.83 19.41
N LYS A 375 21.51 -3.96 18.11
CA LYS A 375 21.90 -2.92 17.13
C LYS A 375 20.88 -1.80 17.03
N ASN A 376 21.19 -0.68 17.66
CA ASN A 376 20.49 0.58 17.47
C ASN A 376 20.79 1.15 16.07
N ILE A 377 19.87 0.99 15.12
CA ILE A 377 20.04 1.55 13.75
C ILE A 377 20.18 3.08 13.69
N PHE A 378 19.85 3.79 14.77
CA PHE A 378 20.06 5.24 14.85
C PHE A 378 21.48 5.59 15.29
N ASP A 379 22.23 4.62 15.81
CA ASP A 379 23.64 4.77 16.17
C ASP A 379 24.52 4.34 14.98
N PHE A 380 25.26 5.29 14.43
CA PHE A 380 26.14 5.07 13.29
C PHE A 380 27.27 4.07 13.62
N ASP A 381 27.68 3.95 14.87
CA ASP A 381 28.79 3.07 15.28
C ASP A 381 28.38 1.61 15.39
N SER A 382 27.08 1.33 15.45
CA SER A 382 26.52 -0.02 15.39
C SER A 382 26.65 -0.69 14.00
N TYR A 383 26.94 0.08 12.95
CA TYR A 383 27.01 -0.41 11.58
C TYR A 383 28.32 -1.12 11.28
N ASN A 384 28.25 -2.19 10.48
CA ASN A 384 29.45 -2.82 9.92
C ASN A 384 30.05 -1.86 8.88
N LYS A 385 31.15 -1.18 9.25
CA LYS A 385 31.78 -0.14 8.45
C LYS A 385 32.33 -0.68 7.13
N GLU A 386 32.86 -1.91 7.11
CA GLU A 386 33.37 -2.55 5.88
C GLU A 386 32.25 -2.78 4.86
N LYS A 387 31.12 -3.36 5.30
CA LYS A 387 29.93 -3.57 4.44
C LYS A 387 29.35 -2.24 3.95
N LEU A 388 29.35 -1.22 4.81
CA LEU A 388 28.89 0.12 4.45
C LEU A 388 29.79 0.75 3.38
N LEU A 389 31.11 0.69 3.55
CA LEU A 389 32.09 1.18 2.57
C LEU A 389 31.95 0.47 1.22
N ASN A 390 31.79 -0.85 1.25
CA ASN A 390 31.54 -1.65 0.05
C ASN A 390 30.27 -1.21 -0.68
N GLU A 391 29.15 -1.04 0.04
CA GLU A 391 27.88 -0.59 -0.57
C GLU A 391 27.99 0.82 -1.17
N ILE A 392 28.76 1.73 -0.54
CA ILE A 392 29.03 3.07 -1.09
C ILE A 392 29.84 2.95 -2.38
N ASN A 393 30.93 2.20 -2.37
CA ASN A 393 31.86 2.07 -3.49
C ASN A 393 31.28 1.31 -4.69
N LEU A 394 30.27 0.44 -4.49
CA LEU A 394 29.56 -0.25 -5.57
C LEU A 394 28.95 0.70 -6.62
N LYS A 395 28.57 1.92 -6.21
CA LYS A 395 27.93 2.90 -7.09
C LYS A 395 28.89 3.98 -7.60
N ARG A 396 30.18 3.91 -7.26
CA ARG A 396 31.19 4.94 -7.58
C ARG A 396 32.10 4.47 -8.70
N LEU A 397 32.54 5.43 -9.52
CA LEU A 397 33.61 5.20 -10.49
C LEU A 397 34.90 4.79 -9.75
N GLU A 398 35.71 3.96 -10.40
CA GLU A 398 36.93 3.37 -9.83
C GLU A 398 37.84 4.42 -9.18
N ASN A 399 38.05 5.55 -9.86
CA ASN A 399 38.89 6.66 -9.43
C ASN A 399 38.26 7.57 -8.35
N LYS A 400 37.01 7.32 -7.96
CA LYS A 400 36.28 8.07 -6.92
C LYS A 400 35.94 7.21 -5.70
N LYS A 401 36.35 5.95 -5.66
CA LYS A 401 36.10 5.06 -4.52
C LYS A 401 36.82 5.57 -3.27
N PHE A 402 36.19 5.42 -2.12
CA PHE A 402 36.81 5.71 -0.83
C PHE A 402 37.71 4.54 -0.43
N ASN A 403 38.87 4.84 0.15
CA ASN A 403 39.79 3.85 0.68
C ASN A 403 39.45 3.49 2.12
N SER A 404 38.84 4.43 2.86
CA SER A 404 38.45 4.24 4.26
C SER A 404 37.11 4.88 4.60
N ILE A 405 36.41 4.28 5.57
CA ILE A 405 35.19 4.85 6.16
C ILE A 405 35.46 6.15 6.93
N ASN A 406 36.72 6.44 7.27
CA ASN A 406 37.08 7.67 7.96
C ASN A 406 37.00 8.91 7.06
N GLU A 407 36.96 8.72 5.74
CA GLU A 407 36.79 9.79 4.73
C GLU A 407 35.34 10.30 4.63
N ILE A 408 34.40 9.64 5.32
CA ILE A 408 33.00 10.00 5.33
C ILE A 408 32.52 10.37 6.73
N GLU A 409 31.55 11.26 6.78
CA GLU A 409 30.92 11.76 7.99
C GLU A 409 29.43 11.41 7.99
N PHE A 410 28.93 10.92 9.12
CA PHE A 410 27.50 10.69 9.31
C PHE A 410 26.78 12.01 9.57
N VAL A 411 25.73 12.28 8.79
CA VAL A 411 24.89 13.47 8.99
C VAL A 411 23.59 13.10 9.69
N LYS A 412 22.82 12.18 9.11
CA LYS A 412 21.47 11.89 9.59
C LYS A 412 20.92 10.56 9.09
N PHE A 413 20.04 9.96 9.88
CA PHE A 413 19.20 8.85 9.46
C PHE A 413 17.81 9.36 9.05
N VAL A 414 17.41 9.09 7.80
CA VAL A 414 16.10 9.43 7.23
C VAL A 414 15.21 8.18 7.25
N LYS A 415 14.11 8.25 8.02
CA LYS A 415 13.21 7.11 8.25
C LYS A 415 11.84 7.29 7.62
N PRO A 416 11.12 6.20 7.32
CA PRO A 416 9.68 6.26 7.07
C PRO A 416 8.96 6.95 8.23
N SER A 417 7.88 7.65 7.93
CA SER A 417 7.10 8.50 8.83
C SER A 417 7.81 9.77 9.33
N ALA A 418 9.05 10.05 8.88
CA ALA A 418 9.65 11.37 9.12
C ALA A 418 8.78 12.44 8.47
N LEU A 419 8.54 13.53 9.20
CA LEU A 419 7.81 14.67 8.68
C LEU A 419 8.75 15.64 7.99
N LEU A 420 8.26 16.25 6.92
CA LEU A 420 8.99 17.18 6.07
C LEU A 420 8.16 18.45 5.95
N LEU A 421 8.74 19.59 6.32
CA LEU A 421 8.22 20.90 5.93
C LEU A 421 8.79 21.26 4.56
N ASN A 422 7.93 21.46 3.57
CA ASN A 422 8.33 21.98 2.26
C ASN A 422 8.27 23.51 2.28
N PHE A 423 9.36 24.18 1.92
CA PHE A 423 9.44 25.64 1.97
C PHE A 423 8.75 26.34 0.81
N LYS A 424 8.56 25.66 -0.33
CA LYS A 424 7.93 26.24 -1.52
C LYS A 424 6.43 26.38 -1.37
N ASP A 425 5.77 25.37 -0.82
CA ASP A 425 4.30 25.36 -0.66
C ASP A 425 3.84 25.51 0.80
N GLN A 426 4.80 25.54 1.74
CA GLN A 426 4.55 25.66 3.19
C GLN A 426 3.68 24.52 3.75
N GLN A 427 3.71 23.34 3.11
CA GLN A 427 2.96 22.17 3.53
C GLN A 427 3.83 21.17 4.29
N ILE A 428 3.17 20.39 5.15
CA ILE A 428 3.80 19.31 5.90
C ILE A 428 3.49 17.98 5.21
N TYR A 429 4.56 17.34 4.76
CA TYR A 429 4.56 16.00 4.20
C TYR A 429 5.08 15.01 5.24
N TYR A 430 4.88 13.73 4.97
CA TYR A 430 5.58 12.64 5.65
C TYR A 430 6.08 11.63 4.62
N ILE A 431 7.22 11.02 4.93
CA ILE A 431 7.78 9.93 4.13
C ILE A 431 6.91 8.68 4.35
N SER A 432 6.18 8.20 3.34
CA SER A 432 5.41 6.97 3.48
C SER A 432 6.25 5.73 3.18
N THR A 433 7.11 5.80 2.17
CA THR A 433 7.90 4.66 1.67
C THR A 433 9.25 5.16 1.15
N LEU A 434 10.29 4.31 1.23
CA LEU A 434 11.62 4.58 0.72
C LEU A 434 12.02 3.56 -0.35
N ARG A 435 12.68 4.01 -1.42
CA ARG A 435 13.08 3.18 -2.58
C ARG A 435 14.59 3.07 -2.69
N SER A 436 15.13 1.90 -2.34
CA SER A 436 16.58 1.63 -2.35
C SER A 436 17.27 1.82 -3.71
N SER A 437 16.57 1.48 -4.80
CA SER A 437 17.15 1.50 -6.16
C SER A 437 17.31 2.91 -6.72
N THR A 438 16.30 3.76 -6.53
CA THR A 438 16.25 5.11 -7.10
C THR A 438 16.69 6.20 -6.11
N LEU A 439 16.93 5.86 -4.83
CA LEU A 439 17.24 6.83 -3.77
C LEU A 439 16.13 7.89 -3.63
N GLU A 440 14.89 7.45 -3.72
CA GLU A 440 13.70 8.31 -3.61
C GLU A 440 12.86 7.94 -2.39
N ALA A 441 12.11 8.91 -1.89
CA ALA A 441 11.03 8.73 -0.95
C ALA A 441 9.68 9.00 -1.61
N GLU A 442 8.70 8.14 -1.34
CA GLU A 442 7.29 8.48 -1.53
C GLU A 442 6.87 9.42 -0.40
N ILE A 443 6.43 10.62 -0.74
CA ILE A 443 5.95 11.60 0.24
C ILE A 443 4.43 11.75 0.16
N LYS A 444 3.80 12.03 1.30
CA LYS A 444 2.35 12.22 1.41
C LYS A 444 2.01 13.40 2.30
N LEU A 445 0.96 14.12 1.96
CA LEU A 445 0.45 15.19 2.80
C LEU A 445 -0.08 14.67 4.14
N ILE A 446 0.24 15.39 5.22
CA ILE A 446 -0.16 14.98 6.56
C ILE A 446 -1.67 15.14 6.79
N ASN A 447 -2.31 16.09 6.11
CA ASN A 447 -3.68 16.55 6.32
C ASN A 447 -4.70 15.99 5.31
N LYS A 448 -4.27 15.45 4.17
CA LYS A 448 -5.18 14.90 3.15
C LYS A 448 -4.61 13.70 2.41
N LYS A 449 -5.50 12.96 1.77
CA LYS A 449 -5.14 11.90 0.83
C LYS A 449 -4.61 12.52 -0.47
N MET A 450 -3.70 11.80 -1.11
CA MET A 450 -3.16 12.17 -2.42
C MET A 450 -3.61 11.14 -3.46
N ASP A 451 -4.09 11.61 -4.60
CA ASP A 451 -4.56 10.75 -5.70
C ASP A 451 -3.39 10.14 -6.48
N LYS A 452 -2.31 10.92 -6.62
CA LYS A 452 -1.07 10.49 -7.27
C LYS A 452 0.01 10.25 -6.23
N ARG A 453 0.84 9.25 -6.49
CA ARG A 453 2.05 9.02 -5.69
C ARG A 453 3.10 10.04 -6.11
N GLU A 454 3.62 10.76 -5.15
CA GLU A 454 4.69 11.72 -5.35
C GLU A 454 5.99 11.12 -4.83
N TYR A 455 7.05 11.20 -5.65
CA TYR A 455 8.38 10.70 -5.31
C TYR A 455 9.37 11.85 -5.37
N VAL A 456 10.19 11.96 -4.34
CA VAL A 456 11.22 13.01 -4.20
C VAL A 456 12.55 12.34 -3.89
N SER A 457 13.63 12.79 -4.54
CA SER A 457 14.97 12.26 -4.30
C SER A 457 15.45 12.58 -2.88
N MET A 458 16.35 11.73 -2.34
CA MET A 458 16.95 11.98 -1.03
C MET A 458 17.79 13.25 -0.98
N GLU A 459 18.37 13.64 -2.11
CA GLU A 459 19.11 14.89 -2.24
C GLU A 459 18.22 16.12 -2.00
N LYS A 460 17.00 16.11 -2.56
CA LYS A 460 16.00 17.17 -2.35
C LYS A 460 15.49 17.19 -0.92
N ILE A 461 15.14 16.03 -0.35
CA ILE A 461 14.64 15.91 1.03
C ILE A 461 15.65 16.40 2.07
N THR A 462 16.94 16.29 1.76
CA THR A 462 18.05 16.75 2.62
C THR A 462 18.64 18.08 2.13
N ASN A 463 17.99 18.75 1.18
CA ASN A 463 18.31 20.11 0.81
C ASN A 463 17.58 21.07 1.75
N PRO A 464 18.30 21.83 2.61
CA PRO A 464 17.67 22.78 3.54
C PRO A 464 16.88 23.89 2.82
N ASP A 465 17.13 24.15 1.54
CA ASP A 465 16.38 25.14 0.77
C ASP A 465 15.04 24.61 0.25
N GLU A 466 14.86 23.28 0.20
CA GLU A 466 13.63 22.65 -0.27
C GLU A 466 12.79 22.09 0.89
N TYR A 467 13.44 21.35 1.79
CA TYR A 467 12.76 20.64 2.87
C TYR A 467 13.49 20.75 4.21
N LYS A 468 12.71 20.87 5.28
CA LYS A 468 13.17 20.70 6.67
C LYS A 468 12.55 19.46 7.30
N ILE A 469 13.40 18.52 7.71
CA ILE A 469 12.97 17.33 8.45
C ILE A 469 12.62 17.72 9.89
N ILE A 470 11.40 17.41 10.33
CA ILE A 470 10.92 17.70 11.69
C ILE A 470 11.15 16.45 12.57
N GLU A 471 12.00 16.58 13.60
CA GLU A 471 12.49 15.43 14.38
C GLU A 471 11.58 15.02 15.53
N HIS A 472 10.77 15.96 16.05
CA HIS A 472 9.93 15.72 17.22
C HIS A 472 8.53 16.29 17.02
N VAL A 473 7.56 15.37 16.97
CA VAL A 473 6.14 15.70 17.00
C VAL A 473 5.51 14.95 18.14
N ASN A 474 4.94 15.69 19.09
CA ASN A 474 4.19 15.07 20.17
C ASN A 474 2.89 14.42 19.61
N PRO A 475 2.24 13.53 20.36
CA PRO A 475 0.99 12.91 19.92
C PRO A 475 -0.14 13.91 19.60
N LEU A 476 -0.10 15.11 20.18
CA LEU A 476 -1.05 16.20 19.93
C LEU A 476 -0.83 16.91 18.59
N GLY A 477 0.29 16.63 17.92
CA GLY A 477 0.54 17.02 16.54
C GLY A 477 1.08 18.43 16.34
N ILE A 478 1.30 18.76 15.07
CA ILE A 478 1.73 20.07 14.60
C ILE A 478 0.59 20.72 13.83
N ASN A 479 0.42 22.02 14.01
CA ASN A 479 -0.49 22.82 13.20
C ASN A 479 0.19 23.24 11.87
N LEU A 480 -0.55 23.25 10.78
CA LEU A 480 -0.12 23.80 9.49
C LEU A 480 0.30 25.27 9.56
N ASN A 481 -0.23 26.08 10.49
CA ASN A 481 0.21 27.47 10.71
C ASN A 481 1.57 27.61 11.44
N TRP A 482 2.12 26.51 11.98
CA TRP A 482 3.41 26.53 12.67
C TRP A 482 4.57 26.83 11.70
N THR A 483 4.36 26.64 10.40
CA THR A 483 5.29 26.92 9.30
C THR A 483 5.63 28.42 9.19
N LYS A 484 4.65 29.30 9.42
CA LYS A 484 4.82 30.77 9.39
C LYS A 484 5.66 31.35 10.53
N LYS A 485 5.82 30.63 11.66
CA LYS A 485 6.59 31.11 12.82
C LYS A 485 8.07 30.71 12.76
N LEU A 486 8.45 29.77 11.90
CA LEU A 486 9.83 29.31 11.77
C LEU A 486 10.72 30.26 10.95
N GLU A 487 10.15 31.24 10.25
CA GLU A 487 10.91 32.33 9.59
C GLU A 487 11.45 33.37 10.57
N ASN A 488 10.82 33.54 11.75
CA ASN A 488 11.19 34.61 12.69
C ASN A 488 12.23 34.19 13.75
N ASN A 489 12.73 32.96 13.70
CA ASN A 489 13.70 32.42 14.67
C ASN A 489 14.96 31.84 13.99
N ASN A 490 15.28 32.27 12.77
CA ASN A 490 16.60 32.08 12.17
C ASN A 490 17.47 33.31 12.43
#